data_AF-A0A533XU37-F1
#
_entry.id   AF-A0A533XU37-F1
#
_cell.length_a   1.000
_cell.length_b   1.000
_cell.length_c   1.000
_cell.angle_alpha   90.00
_cell.angle_beta   90.00
_cell.angle_gamma   90.00
#
_symmetry.space_group_name_H-M   'P 1'
#
loop_
_entity.id
_entity.type
_entity.pdbx_description
1 polymer ?
#
loop_
_entity_poly.entity_id
_entity_poly.type
_entity_poly.pdbx_seq_one_letter_code
_entity_poly.pdbx_strand_id
1 'polypeptide(L)'
;MEFRIPKTILIVVVVAVLGVVAAAVAIPLTSAPKFCATCHIIKPSYDSWVKSSHKDVTCVACHVRPTFEGLIQDKVIKGTHDVWVTFFGTPKKPEDLKATVYSEVCLSCHRNMLRISEIAERDLPGPLKKAGLIMEHRKHMEAFQKRGKGEGCATCHATVVHAKPYKG
;
A
#
# COMPACT_ATOMS: atom_id res chain seq x y z
N MET A 1 43.68 -26.32 -18.35
CA MET A 1 42.74 -25.27 -18.79
C MET A 1 42.67 -24.21 -17.69
N GLU A 2 43.39 -23.11 -17.83
CA GLU A 2 43.33 -22.00 -16.86
C GLU A 2 42.09 -21.14 -17.17
N PHE A 3 41.06 -21.25 -16.33
CA PHE A 3 39.87 -20.41 -16.43
C PHE A 3 40.22 -19.00 -15.96
N ARG A 4 40.76 -18.15 -16.84
CA ARG A 4 40.98 -16.73 -16.56
C ARG A 4 39.63 -16.02 -16.57
N ILE A 5 39.08 -15.77 -15.39
CA ILE A 5 37.89 -14.92 -15.24
C ILE A 5 38.28 -13.50 -15.69
N PRO A 6 37.67 -12.95 -16.74
CA PRO A 6 37.97 -11.60 -17.19
C PRO A 6 37.62 -10.60 -16.09
N LYS A 7 38.47 -9.57 -15.91
CA LYS A 7 38.30 -8.53 -14.88
C LYS A 7 36.91 -7.86 -14.94
N THR A 8 36.31 -7.79 -16.12
CA THR A 8 34.95 -7.28 -16.34
C THR A 8 33.89 -8.12 -15.62
N ILE A 9 33.98 -9.45 -15.69
CA ILE A 9 33.06 -10.36 -14.97
C ILE A 9 33.22 -10.18 -13.46
N LEU A 10 34.47 -10.06 -12.97
CA LEU A 10 34.71 -9.80 -11.55
C LEU A 10 34.06 -8.48 -11.10
N ILE A 11 34.21 -7.40 -11.88
CA ILE A 11 33.59 -6.11 -11.56
C ILE A 11 32.06 -6.21 -11.54
N VAL A 12 31.45 -6.84 -12.55
CA VAL A 12 29.99 -7.01 -12.62
C VAL A 12 29.47 -7.79 -11.41
N VAL A 13 30.14 -8.88 -11.03
CA VAL A 13 29.77 -9.68 -9.86
C VAL A 13 29.88 -8.86 -8.58
N VAL A 14 30.97 -8.12 -8.39
CA VAL A 14 31.16 -7.26 -7.22
C VAL A 14 30.05 -6.20 -7.13
N VAL A 15 29.74 -5.51 -8.23
CA VAL A 15 28.67 -4.50 -8.26
C VAL A 15 27.31 -5.12 -7.97
N ALA A 16 27.02 -6.29 -8.55
CA ALA A 16 25.76 -7.01 -8.28
C ALA A 16 25.63 -7.40 -6.81
N VAL A 17 26.69 -7.94 -6.21
CA VAL A 17 26.71 -8.31 -4.78
C VAL A 17 26.51 -7.07 -3.91
N LEU A 18 27.22 -5.98 -4.18
CA LEU A 18 27.04 -4.72 -3.45
C LEU A 18 25.62 -4.18 -3.58
N GLY A 19 25.03 -4.26 -4.77
CA GLY A 19 23.63 -3.87 -5.02
C GLY A 19 22.64 -4.70 -4.21
N VAL A 20 22.83 -6.02 -4.14
CA VAL A 20 21.98 -6.92 -3.33
C VAL A 20 22.13 -6.62 -1.85
N VAL A 21 23.35 -6.42 -1.36
CA VAL A 21 23.61 -6.07 0.05
C VAL A 21 22.96 -4.73 0.40
N ALA A 22 23.11 -3.72 -0.46
CA ALA A 22 22.49 -2.42 -0.27
C ALA A 22 20.96 -2.54 -0.23
N ALA A 23 20.35 -3.30 -1.13
CA ALA A 23 18.90 -3.52 -1.15
C ALA A 23 18.42 -4.26 0.11
N ALA A 24 19.15 -5.27 0.56
CA ALA A 24 18.82 -6.04 1.77
C ALA A 24 18.80 -5.18 3.04
N VAL A 25 19.58 -4.10 3.09
CA VAL A 25 19.59 -3.15 4.20
C VAL A 25 18.56 -2.02 3.99
N ALA A 26 18.51 -1.44 2.79
CA ALA A 26 17.67 -0.29 2.50
C ALA A 26 16.17 -0.62 2.51
N ILE A 27 15.77 -1.78 2.00
CA ILE A 27 14.36 -2.16 1.90
C ILE A 27 13.72 -2.25 3.30
N PRO A 28 14.26 -2.98 4.30
CA PRO A 28 13.70 -3.03 5.64
C PRO A 28 13.70 -1.67 6.33
N LEU A 29 14.80 -0.91 6.23
CA LEU A 29 14.94 0.41 6.85
C LEU A 29 13.85 1.38 6.36
N THR A 30 13.67 1.45 5.04
CA THR A 30 12.68 2.32 4.40
C THR A 30 11.25 1.76 4.45
N SER A 31 11.04 0.60 5.08
CA SER A 31 9.72 0.00 5.28
C SER A 31 9.18 0.20 6.69
N ALA A 32 10.01 0.68 7.61
CA ALA A 32 9.60 0.98 8.98
C ALA A 32 8.63 2.19 9.01
N PRO A 33 7.52 2.13 9.77
CA PRO A 33 6.60 3.26 9.89
C PRO A 33 7.26 4.57 10.33
N LYS A 34 8.31 4.49 11.17
CA LYS A 34 9.10 5.64 11.61
C LYS A 34 9.85 6.32 10.46
N PHE A 35 10.30 5.57 9.46
CA PHE A 35 10.91 6.16 8.26
C PHE A 35 9.87 6.98 7.49
N CYS A 36 8.66 6.45 7.30
CA CYS A 36 7.59 7.21 6.63
C CYS A 36 7.26 8.52 7.37
N ALA A 37 7.31 8.50 8.72
CA ALA A 37 7.06 9.66 9.56
C ALA A 37 8.16 10.75 9.51
N THR A 38 9.31 10.52 8.86
CA THR A 38 10.34 11.55 8.71
C THR A 38 9.92 12.63 7.72
N CYS A 39 9.00 12.32 6.80
CA CYS A 39 8.42 13.29 5.89
C CYS A 39 7.23 13.99 6.56
N HIS A 40 7.29 15.31 6.71
CA HIS A 40 6.21 16.08 7.34
C HIS A 40 4.85 15.88 6.66
N ILE A 41 4.85 15.70 5.34
CA ILE A 41 3.63 15.50 4.54
C ILE A 41 2.90 14.19 4.87
N ILE A 42 3.64 13.19 5.34
CA ILE A 42 3.12 11.88 5.78
C ILE A 42 2.79 11.86 7.27
N LYS A 43 3.32 12.78 8.07
CA LYS A 43 3.15 12.80 9.52
C LYS A 43 1.68 12.72 9.99
N PRO A 44 0.70 13.44 9.40
CA PRO A 44 -0.70 13.30 9.80
C PRO A 44 -1.27 11.88 9.59
N SER A 45 -0.86 11.22 8.50
CA SER A 45 -1.22 9.83 8.20
C SER A 45 -0.62 8.86 9.21
N TYR A 46 0.65 9.08 9.62
CA TYR A 46 1.29 8.31 10.69
C TYR A 46 0.59 8.51 12.04
N ASP A 47 0.30 9.75 12.43
CA ASP A 47 -0.33 10.07 13.72
C ASP A 47 -1.75 9.48 13.83
N SER A 48 -2.45 9.34 12.69
CA SER A 48 -3.73 8.62 12.60
C SER A 48 -3.55 7.11 12.70
N TRP A 49 -2.56 6.55 12.01
CA TRP A 49 -2.25 5.12 12.01
C TRP A 49 -1.91 4.61 13.41
N VAL A 50 -1.13 5.36 14.20
CA VAL A 50 -0.78 5.01 15.60
C VAL A 50 -2.02 4.79 16.48
N LYS A 51 -3.12 5.49 16.19
CA LYS A 51 -4.38 5.40 16.94
C LYS A 51 -5.38 4.40 16.34
N SER A 52 -5.05 3.79 15.20
CA SER A 52 -5.94 2.88 14.48
C SER A 52 -5.84 1.45 14.98
N SER A 53 -6.78 0.60 14.54
CA SER A 53 -6.73 -0.86 14.76
C SER A 53 -5.55 -1.55 14.07
N HIS A 54 -4.86 -0.87 13.16
CA HIS A 54 -3.74 -1.40 12.38
C HIS A 54 -2.38 -0.83 12.82
N LYS A 55 -2.29 -0.21 14.00
CA LYS A 55 -1.06 0.42 14.53
C LYS A 55 0.14 -0.53 14.67
N ASP A 56 -0.09 -1.85 14.62
CA ASP A 56 0.97 -2.88 14.70
C ASP A 56 1.27 -3.50 13.32
N VAL A 57 0.64 -2.99 12.25
CA VAL A 57 0.85 -3.37 10.85
C VAL A 57 1.64 -2.27 10.13
N THR A 58 2.78 -2.61 9.52
CA THR A 58 3.65 -1.63 8.87
C THR A 58 2.96 -0.90 7.71
N CYS A 59 3.33 0.34 7.42
CA CYS A 59 2.77 1.12 6.31
C CYS A 59 2.87 0.38 4.96
N VAL A 60 4.01 -0.28 4.71
CA VAL A 60 4.23 -1.02 3.46
C VAL A 60 3.34 -2.24 3.29
N ALA A 61 2.79 -2.81 4.37
CA ALA A 61 1.88 -3.96 4.27
C ALA A 61 0.56 -3.59 3.56
N CYS A 62 0.21 -2.30 3.52
CA CYS A 62 -0.93 -1.80 2.75
C CYS A 62 -0.49 -1.05 1.47
N HIS A 63 0.61 -0.31 1.51
CA HIS A 63 1.05 0.54 0.40
C HIS A 63 1.98 -0.14 -0.61
N VAL A 64 2.39 -1.39 -0.38
CA VAL A 64 3.24 -2.17 -1.30
C VAL A 64 2.62 -3.56 -1.46
N ARG A 65 2.27 -3.94 -2.70
CA ARG A 65 1.74 -5.28 -2.94
C ARG A 65 2.80 -6.33 -2.62
N PRO A 66 2.45 -7.46 -1.96
CA PRO A 66 3.38 -8.50 -1.51
C PRO A 66 3.82 -9.42 -2.66
N THR A 67 4.20 -8.83 -3.79
CA THR A 67 4.70 -9.50 -4.99
C THR A 67 5.99 -8.83 -5.44
N PHE A 68 6.80 -9.51 -6.25
CA PHE A 68 8.00 -8.90 -6.82
C PHE A 68 7.66 -7.66 -7.68
N GLU A 69 6.62 -7.77 -8.51
CA GLU A 69 6.06 -6.64 -9.26
C GLU A 69 5.67 -5.48 -8.33
N GLY A 70 4.97 -5.77 -7.22
CA GLY A 70 4.57 -4.78 -6.22
C GLY A 70 5.75 -4.09 -5.57
N LEU A 71 6.79 -4.84 -5.21
CA LEU A 71 8.02 -4.29 -4.67
C LEU A 71 8.67 -3.30 -5.65
N ILE A 72 8.76 -3.65 -6.94
CA ILE A 72 9.36 -2.77 -7.95
C ILE A 72 8.47 -1.56 -8.25
N GLN A 73 7.19 -1.78 -8.55
CA GLN A 73 6.28 -0.72 -8.97
C GLN A 73 5.91 0.20 -7.80
N ASP A 74 5.49 -0.35 -6.67
CA ASP A 74 4.94 0.44 -5.58
C ASP A 74 6.03 0.99 -4.65
N LYS A 75 7.08 0.22 -4.37
CA LYS A 75 8.15 0.68 -3.44
C LYS A 75 9.30 1.38 -4.16
N VAL A 76 9.82 0.81 -5.24
CA VAL A 76 10.96 1.40 -5.94
C VAL A 76 10.51 2.57 -6.82
N ILE A 77 9.63 2.34 -7.80
CA ILE A 77 9.26 3.38 -8.78
C ILE A 77 8.41 4.49 -8.13
N LYS A 78 7.27 4.18 -7.51
CA LYS A 78 6.43 5.21 -6.86
C LYS A 78 7.12 5.84 -5.66
N GLY A 79 7.80 5.05 -4.81
CA GLY A 79 8.53 5.59 -3.66
C GLY A 79 9.67 6.55 -4.04
N THR A 80 10.44 6.24 -5.09
CA THR A 80 11.48 7.17 -5.60
C THR A 80 10.88 8.43 -6.21
N HIS A 81 9.76 8.31 -6.93
CA HIS A 81 9.01 9.46 -7.42
C HIS A 81 8.54 10.36 -6.27
N ASP A 82 7.97 9.78 -5.20
CA ASP A 82 7.47 10.54 -4.05
C ASP A 82 8.60 11.26 -3.31
N VAL A 83 9.77 10.63 -3.17
CA VAL A 83 10.99 11.29 -2.69
C VAL A 83 11.36 12.45 -3.61
N TRP A 84 11.43 12.23 -4.92
CA TRP A 84 11.80 13.27 -5.88
C TRP A 84 10.85 14.48 -5.82
N VAL A 85 9.53 14.27 -5.83
CA VAL A 85 8.53 15.34 -5.69
C VAL A 85 8.66 16.05 -4.35
N THR A 86 8.88 15.31 -3.26
CA THR A 86 9.03 15.90 -1.92
C THR A 86 10.23 16.84 -1.83
N PHE A 87 11.34 16.53 -2.49
CA PHE A 87 12.53 17.37 -2.47
C PHE A 87 12.49 18.49 -3.52
N PHE A 88 12.12 18.17 -4.76
CA PHE A 88 12.30 19.04 -5.93
C PHE A 88 11.00 19.57 -6.55
N GLY A 89 9.83 19.08 -6.14
CA GLY A 89 8.54 19.47 -6.71
C GLY A 89 7.99 20.81 -6.21
N THR A 90 7.13 21.43 -7.02
CA THR A 90 6.37 22.67 -6.73
C THR A 90 4.94 22.53 -7.28
N PRO A 91 3.85 22.59 -6.47
CA PRO A 91 3.75 22.55 -5.00
C PRO A 91 3.89 21.13 -4.42
N LYS A 92 3.99 21.02 -3.08
CA LYS A 92 4.17 19.76 -2.32
C LYS A 92 2.89 19.38 -1.58
N LYS A 93 1.84 19.01 -2.30
CA LYS A 93 0.57 18.61 -1.68
C LYS A 93 0.51 17.10 -1.48
N PRO A 94 -0.23 16.60 -0.48
CA PRO A 94 -0.39 15.15 -0.27
C PRO A 94 -0.91 14.43 -1.52
N GLU A 95 -1.71 15.13 -2.34
CA GLU A 95 -2.26 14.62 -3.59
C GLU A 95 -1.21 14.38 -4.69
N ASP A 96 -0.02 14.95 -4.56
CA ASP A 96 1.08 14.75 -5.52
C ASP A 96 1.85 13.44 -5.28
N LEU A 97 1.60 12.77 -4.15
CA LEU A 97 2.20 11.50 -3.78
C LEU A 97 1.43 10.33 -4.40
N LYS A 98 2.15 9.35 -4.94
CA LYS A 98 1.58 8.20 -5.63
C LYS A 98 1.35 7.04 -4.68
N ALA A 99 0.38 7.19 -3.78
CA ALA A 99 -0.08 6.11 -2.92
C ALA A 99 -1.33 5.44 -3.52
N THR A 100 -1.27 4.13 -3.75
CA THR A 100 -2.44 3.32 -4.13
C THR A 100 -2.54 2.14 -3.18
N VAL A 101 -3.72 1.94 -2.59
CA VAL A 101 -4.00 0.78 -1.74
C VAL A 101 -4.92 -0.15 -2.51
N TYR A 102 -4.38 -1.27 -2.95
CA TYR A 102 -5.12 -2.25 -3.73
C TYR A 102 -5.86 -3.24 -2.83
N SER A 103 -7.02 -3.73 -3.27
CA SER A 103 -7.89 -4.59 -2.42
C SER A 103 -7.23 -5.92 -2.05
N GLU A 104 -6.32 -6.45 -2.86
CA GLU A 104 -5.58 -7.68 -2.58
C GLU A 104 -4.75 -7.60 -1.29
N VAL A 105 -4.23 -6.42 -0.91
CA VAL A 105 -3.45 -6.28 0.32
C VAL A 105 -4.35 -6.48 1.54
N CYS A 106 -5.58 -5.95 1.49
CA CYS A 106 -6.59 -6.16 2.52
C CYS A 106 -6.93 -7.65 2.61
N LEU A 107 -7.19 -8.29 1.47
CA LEU A 107 -7.57 -9.71 1.40
C LEU A 107 -6.43 -10.66 1.79
N SER A 108 -5.16 -10.22 1.77
CA SER A 108 -4.03 -11.04 2.21
C SER A 108 -4.13 -11.44 3.69
N CYS A 109 -4.67 -10.55 4.53
CA CYS A 109 -4.96 -10.78 5.95
C CYS A 109 -6.46 -11.07 6.18
N HIS A 110 -7.35 -10.31 5.54
CA HIS A 110 -8.80 -10.40 5.69
C HIS A 110 -9.45 -11.38 4.70
N ARG A 111 -8.91 -12.61 4.63
CA ARG A 111 -9.22 -13.61 3.60
C ARG A 111 -10.70 -14.03 3.53
N ASN A 112 -11.42 -13.91 4.63
CA ASN A 112 -12.82 -14.34 4.72
C ASN A 112 -13.83 -13.23 4.44
N MET A 113 -13.41 -11.97 4.21
CA MET A 113 -14.34 -10.86 4.05
C MET A 113 -15.29 -11.03 2.86
N LEU A 114 -14.82 -11.63 1.75
CA LEU A 114 -15.66 -11.92 0.57
C LEU A 114 -16.66 -13.07 0.80
N ARG A 115 -16.63 -13.70 1.97
CA ARG A 115 -17.58 -14.73 2.40
C ARG A 115 -18.53 -14.22 3.48
N ILE A 116 -18.33 -12.99 3.96
CA ILE A 116 -19.26 -12.33 4.86
C ILE A 116 -20.38 -11.78 4.00
N SER A 117 -21.42 -12.59 3.85
CA SER A 117 -22.70 -12.20 3.28
C SER A 117 -23.69 -11.95 4.42
N GLU A 118 -24.22 -10.72 4.43
CA GLU A 118 -25.52 -10.33 4.98
C GLU A 118 -25.69 -10.42 6.51
N ILE A 119 -25.58 -9.26 7.17
CA ILE A 119 -26.52 -8.95 8.24
C ILE A 119 -27.88 -8.82 7.54
N ALA A 120 -28.84 -9.68 7.87
CA ALA A 120 -30.19 -9.56 7.31
C ALA A 120 -30.71 -8.13 7.57
N GLU A 121 -31.53 -7.57 6.67
CA GLU A 121 -32.04 -6.20 6.83
C GLU A 121 -32.71 -5.98 8.21
N ARG A 122 -33.30 -7.04 8.78
CA ARG A 122 -33.87 -7.03 10.12
C ARG A 122 -32.84 -6.70 11.22
N ASP A 123 -31.61 -7.17 11.05
CA ASP A 123 -30.50 -7.15 11.99
C ASP A 123 -29.56 -5.93 11.77
N LEU A 124 -29.87 -5.07 10.79
CA LEU A 124 -29.12 -3.84 10.54
C LEU A 124 -29.35 -2.79 11.65
N PRO A 125 -28.32 -2.05 12.08
CA PRO A 125 -28.46 -0.86 12.93
C PRO A 125 -29.43 0.16 12.31
N GLY A 126 -30.20 0.86 13.14
CA GLY A 126 -31.32 1.73 12.71
C GLY A 126 -31.04 2.66 11.50
N PRO A 127 -29.89 3.36 11.44
CA PRO A 127 -29.54 4.18 10.27
C PRO A 127 -29.32 3.37 8.98
N LEU A 128 -28.71 2.19 9.08
CA LEU A 128 -28.43 1.30 7.94
C LEU A 128 -29.70 0.58 7.47
N LYS A 129 -30.59 0.25 8.40
CA LYS A 129 -31.91 -0.34 8.12
C LYS A 129 -32.80 0.60 7.31
N LYS A 130 -32.77 1.91 7.61
CA LYS A 130 -33.49 2.93 6.81
C LYS A 130 -32.95 3.09 5.40
N ALA A 131 -31.67 2.79 5.18
CA ALA A 131 -31.05 2.81 3.86
C ALA A 131 -31.26 1.51 3.07
N GLY A 132 -31.82 0.45 3.68
CA GLY A 132 -32.06 -0.85 3.05
C GLY A 132 -30.79 -1.53 2.53
N LEU A 133 -29.63 -1.16 3.07
CA LEU A 133 -28.36 -1.50 2.44
C LEU A 133 -27.92 -2.91 2.84
N ILE A 134 -28.22 -3.89 1.99
CA ILE A 134 -27.67 -5.25 2.08
C ILE A 134 -26.31 -5.27 1.39
N MET A 135 -25.23 -5.28 2.17
CA MET A 135 -23.87 -5.31 1.67
C MET A 135 -23.33 -6.73 1.58
N GLU A 136 -23.31 -7.27 0.36
CA GLU A 136 -22.63 -8.52 0.04
C GLU A 136 -21.29 -8.17 -0.63
N HIS A 137 -20.18 -8.39 0.08
CA HIS A 137 -18.86 -7.92 -0.35
C HIS A 137 -18.45 -8.51 -1.70
N ARG A 138 -18.78 -9.78 -1.98
CA ARG A 138 -18.39 -10.43 -3.25
C ARG A 138 -19.02 -9.75 -4.45
N LYS A 139 -20.34 -9.56 -4.47
CA LYS A 139 -21.06 -8.87 -5.55
C LYS A 139 -20.51 -7.46 -5.79
N HIS A 140 -20.20 -6.72 -4.72
CA HIS A 140 -19.61 -5.38 -4.85
C HIS A 140 -18.22 -5.44 -5.49
N MET A 141 -17.36 -6.35 -5.03
CA MET A 141 -16.01 -6.49 -5.59
C MET A 141 -16.02 -6.97 -7.05
N GLU A 142 -16.92 -7.90 -7.40
CA GLU A 142 -17.13 -8.32 -8.80
C GLU A 142 -17.63 -7.17 -9.67
N ALA A 143 -18.53 -6.34 -9.14
CA ALA A 143 -19.02 -5.15 -9.85
C ALA A 143 -17.90 -4.11 -10.06
N PHE A 144 -17.05 -3.86 -9.06
CA PHE A 144 -15.88 -2.99 -9.19
C PHE A 144 -14.91 -3.49 -10.27
N GLN A 145 -14.61 -4.78 -10.27
CA GLN A 145 -13.75 -5.40 -11.28
C GLN A 145 -14.33 -5.24 -12.70
N LYS A 146 -15.64 -5.49 -12.87
CA LYS A 146 -16.32 -5.31 -14.16
C LYS A 146 -16.31 -3.85 -14.65
N ARG A 147 -16.44 -2.88 -13.74
CA ARG A 147 -16.40 -1.46 -14.08
C ARG A 147 -14.99 -0.96 -14.39
N GLY A 148 -13.96 -1.55 -13.78
CA GLY A 148 -12.56 -1.23 -14.06
C GLY A 148 -12.14 0.19 -13.67
N LYS A 149 -12.85 0.86 -12.76
CA LYS A 149 -12.57 2.26 -12.37
C LYS A 149 -11.57 2.42 -11.22
N GLY A 150 -10.81 1.37 -10.89
CA GLY A 150 -9.88 1.37 -9.75
C GLY A 150 -10.56 1.33 -8.38
N GLU A 151 -11.85 0.98 -8.34
CA GLU A 151 -12.63 0.86 -7.11
C GLU A 151 -12.24 -0.40 -6.31
N GLY A 152 -12.46 -0.37 -5.00
CA GLY A 152 -12.08 -1.47 -4.12
C GLY A 152 -12.49 -1.30 -2.66
N CYS A 153 -11.81 -2.00 -1.76
CA CYS A 153 -12.11 -1.95 -0.32
C CYS A 153 -12.09 -0.52 0.22
N ALA A 154 -11.08 0.27 -0.16
CA ALA A 154 -10.91 1.65 0.29
C ALA A 154 -11.95 2.62 -0.29
N THR A 155 -12.76 2.22 -1.28
CA THR A 155 -13.85 3.04 -1.81
C THR A 155 -14.94 3.26 -0.75
N CYS A 156 -15.27 2.23 0.04
CA CYS A 156 -16.19 2.34 1.17
C CYS A 156 -15.44 2.51 2.50
N HIS A 157 -14.32 1.81 2.68
CA HIS A 157 -13.49 1.89 3.87
C HIS A 157 -12.38 2.93 3.71
N ALA A 158 -12.76 4.17 3.41
CA ALA A 158 -11.80 5.20 3.03
C ALA A 158 -10.95 5.75 4.21
N THR A 159 -11.31 5.41 5.44
CA THR A 159 -10.68 5.91 6.68
C THR A 159 -10.23 4.77 7.62
N VAL A 160 -9.73 3.66 7.07
CA VAL A 160 -9.24 2.51 7.88
C VAL A 160 -8.17 2.95 8.89
N VAL A 161 -7.16 3.69 8.42
CA VAL A 161 -5.99 4.09 9.20
C VAL A 161 -5.65 5.59 9.09
N HIS A 162 -6.27 6.30 8.15
CA HIS A 162 -6.06 7.73 7.95
C HIS A 162 -7.34 8.48 8.32
N ALA A 163 -7.18 9.61 9.04
CA ALA A 163 -8.31 10.38 9.55
C ALA A 163 -9.17 11.03 8.45
N LYS A 164 -8.61 11.25 7.26
CA LYS A 164 -9.30 11.79 6.10
C LYS A 164 -8.97 10.94 4.87
N PRO A 165 -9.94 10.69 3.99
CA PRO A 165 -9.67 10.07 2.71
C PRO A 165 -8.87 11.06 1.85
N TYR A 166 -7.65 10.69 1.50
CA TYR A 166 -6.91 11.36 0.42
C TYR A 166 -7.48 10.80 -0.87
N LYS A 167 -8.08 11.66 -1.71
CA LYS A 167 -8.68 11.24 -2.97
C LYS A 167 -7.65 10.45 -3.79
N GLY A 168 -8.06 9.28 -4.28
CA GLY A 168 -7.60 8.73 -5.55
C GLY A 168 -8.58 9.12 -6.63
#